data_AF-A0A1F2SAJ9-F1
#
_entry.id   AF-A0A1F2SAJ9-F1
#
_cell.length_a   1.000
_cell.length_b   1.000
_cell.length_c   1.000
_cell.angle_alpha   90.00
_cell.angle_beta   90.00
_cell.angle_gamma   90.00
#
_symmetry.space_group_name_H-M   'P 1'
#
loop_
_entity.id
_entity.type
_entity.pdbx_description
1 polymer ?
#
loop_
_entity_poly.entity_id
_entity_poly.type
_entity_poly.pdbx_seq_one_letter_code
_entity_poly.pdbx_strand_id
1 'polypeptide(L)'
;MAYHMQFLRSQDRAIYLDGRPHPPEWAPHTWEGFSTARFDGLMLVVTTTHLKESYLRSNGVMFSDKSRVTEYLTVDGDLLTITAILEDPVYLEEPYIRSVTYRREPYKELQYFPCTVSVENVAPGVPHFLPGKNPYLNEFAEKLGLPLDAARGGAETTYPEYRKTLKTAKPSK
;
A
#
# COMPACT_ATOMS: atom_id res chain seq x y z
N MET A 1 23.56 -3.25 14.41
CA MET A 1 23.03 -4.47 13.76
C MET A 1 21.81 -4.07 12.92
N ALA A 2 21.65 -4.63 11.73
CA ALA A 2 20.50 -4.36 10.87
C ALA A 2 20.01 -5.66 10.20
N TYR A 3 18.70 -5.81 10.04
CA TYR A 3 18.13 -6.80 9.13
C TYR A 3 18.00 -6.20 7.74
N HIS A 4 18.13 -7.04 6.71
CA HIS A 4 17.95 -6.64 5.32
C HIS A 4 16.80 -7.43 4.74
N MET A 5 15.84 -6.73 4.15
CA MET A 5 14.66 -7.33 3.55
C MET A 5 14.57 -6.93 2.09
N GLN A 6 14.36 -7.92 1.24
CA GLN A 6 14.22 -7.73 -0.20
C GLN A 6 13.01 -8.52 -0.70
N PHE A 7 12.23 -7.89 -1.58
CA PHE A 7 11.21 -8.52 -2.37
C PHE A 7 11.69 -8.63 -3.82
N LEU A 8 11.03 -9.49 -4.60
CA LEU A 8 11.35 -9.67 -6.01
C LEU A 8 11.28 -8.31 -6.75
N ARG A 9 12.44 -7.77 -7.12
CA ARG A 9 12.65 -6.46 -7.78
C ARG A 9 12.48 -5.22 -6.89
N SER A 10 12.52 -5.35 -5.56
CA SER A 10 12.69 -4.18 -4.66
C SER A 10 14.16 -3.82 -4.49
N GLN A 11 14.44 -2.64 -3.97
CA GLN A 11 15.79 -2.32 -3.50
C GLN A 11 16.01 -3.00 -2.15
N ASP A 12 17.27 -2.98 -1.71
CA ASP A 12 17.64 -3.49 -0.40
C ASP A 12 17.12 -2.56 0.70
N ARG A 13 16.25 -3.08 1.58
CA ARG A 13 15.72 -2.33 2.72
C ARG A 13 16.45 -2.71 3.99
N ALA A 14 17.28 -1.79 4.50
CA ALA A 14 17.92 -1.93 5.80
C ALA A 14 16.98 -1.53 6.94
N ILE A 15 16.86 -2.39 7.95
CA ILE A 15 16.05 -2.20 9.15
C ILE A 15 16.98 -2.15 10.36
N TYR A 16 17.16 -0.97 10.95
CA TYR A 16 18.12 -0.75 12.02
C TYR A 16 17.56 -1.07 13.42
N LEU A 17 18.32 -1.79 14.24
CA LEU A 17 17.92 -2.18 15.61
C LEU A 17 18.73 -1.47 16.71
N ASP A 18 19.55 -0.48 16.34
CA ASP A 18 20.46 0.20 17.26
C ASP A 18 19.85 1.44 17.93
N GLY A 19 18.54 1.64 17.79
CA GLY A 19 17.82 2.74 18.44
C GLY A 19 18.16 4.13 17.88
N ARG A 20 18.79 4.21 16.70
CA ARG A 20 19.06 5.50 16.04
C ARG A 20 17.76 6.26 15.78
N PRO A 21 17.77 7.60 15.87
CA PRO A 21 16.60 8.39 15.55
C PRO A 21 16.28 8.30 14.06
N HIS A 22 15.01 8.51 13.73
CA HIS A 22 14.61 8.75 12.34
C HIS A 22 15.21 10.08 11.86
N PRO A 23 15.53 10.20 10.55
CA PRO A 23 16.02 11.45 9.99
C PRO A 23 15.04 12.61 10.21
N PRO A 24 15.50 13.87 10.15
CA PRO A 24 14.61 15.03 10.20
C PRO A 24 13.74 15.09 8.94
N GLU A 25 12.56 15.70 9.04
CA GLU A 25 11.53 15.75 7.97
C GLU A 25 12.03 16.20 6.59
N TRP A 26 13.05 17.07 6.53
CA TRP A 26 13.62 17.57 5.27
C TRP A 26 14.66 16.63 4.65
N ALA A 27 15.01 15.52 5.30
CA ALA A 27 15.94 14.55 4.77
C ALA A 27 15.37 13.89 3.50
N PRO A 28 16.22 13.44 2.55
CA PRO A 28 15.73 12.87 1.30
C PRO A 28 14.82 11.64 1.49
N HIS A 29 13.68 11.65 0.80
CA HIS A 29 12.77 10.51 0.75
C HIS A 29 13.19 9.52 -0.33
N THR A 30 13.11 8.23 -0.04
CA THR A 30 13.50 7.14 -0.95
C THR A 30 12.35 6.16 -1.15
N TRP A 31 12.50 5.24 -2.10
CA TRP A 31 11.48 4.20 -2.34
C TRP A 31 11.39 3.18 -1.19
N GLU A 32 12.49 2.92 -0.48
CA GLU A 32 12.53 2.01 0.68
C GLU A 32 12.28 2.71 2.02
N GLY A 33 12.40 4.05 2.02
CA GLY A 33 12.30 4.87 3.21
C GLY A 33 13.47 4.66 4.18
N PHE A 34 13.23 5.02 5.43
CA PHE A 34 14.12 4.79 6.56
C PHE A 34 13.40 4.00 7.64
N SER A 35 13.93 2.81 7.96
CA SER A 35 13.31 1.86 8.88
C SER A 35 14.15 1.66 10.14
N THR A 36 13.49 1.76 11.30
CA THR A 36 14.03 1.27 12.58
C THR A 36 13.12 0.19 13.14
N ALA A 37 13.65 -0.68 14.00
CA ALA A 37 12.87 -1.73 14.61
C ALA A 37 13.26 -1.99 16.06
N ARG A 38 12.28 -2.51 16.80
CA ARG A 38 12.43 -3.03 18.16
C ARG A 38 11.69 -4.35 18.29
N PHE A 39 12.15 -5.21 19.19
CA PHE A 39 11.39 -6.38 19.57
C PHE A 39 10.32 -6.02 20.61
N ASP A 40 9.14 -6.60 20.45
CA ASP A 40 8.03 -6.56 21.39
C ASP A 40 7.62 -8.01 21.66
N GLY A 41 8.21 -8.61 22.69
CA GLY A 41 8.18 -10.06 22.90
C GLY A 41 8.83 -10.81 21.72
N LEU A 42 8.04 -11.66 21.03
CA LEU A 42 8.48 -12.43 19.87
C LEU A 42 8.21 -11.73 18.52
N MET A 43 7.69 -10.49 18.57
CA MET A 43 7.32 -9.72 17.39
C MET A 43 8.38 -8.67 17.10
N LEU A 44 8.81 -8.56 15.84
CA LEU A 44 9.64 -7.45 15.40
C LEU A 44 8.73 -6.32 14.90
N VAL A 45 8.74 -5.20 15.61
CA VAL A 45 7.98 -3.99 15.26
C VAL A 45 8.90 -3.05 14.49
N VAL A 46 8.58 -2.83 13.23
CA VAL A 46 9.34 -1.97 12.31
C VAL A 46 8.55 -0.69 12.09
N THR A 47 9.21 0.47 12.20
CA THR A 47 8.64 1.77 11.84
C THR A 47 9.43 2.32 10.66
N THR A 48 8.72 2.67 9.59
CA THR A 48 9.29 3.22 8.35
C THR A 48 8.69 4.60 8.05
N THR A 49 9.55 5.52 7.63
CA THR A 49 9.22 6.91 7.26
C THR A 49 10.08 7.34 6.07
N HIS A 50 10.02 8.61 5.64
CA HIS A 50 10.82 9.14 4.53
C HIS A 50 10.60 8.34 3.24
N LEU A 51 9.37 7.86 3.05
CA LEU A 51 8.95 7.16 1.85
C LEU A 51 8.65 8.19 0.77
N LYS A 52 9.00 7.87 -0.47
CA LYS A 52 8.58 8.66 -1.62
C LYS A 52 7.09 8.42 -1.88
N GLU A 53 6.36 9.49 -2.21
CA GLU A 53 4.96 9.42 -2.64
C GLU A 53 4.78 8.37 -3.75
N SER A 54 3.80 7.50 -3.58
CA SER A 54 3.54 6.39 -4.51
C SER A 54 2.13 5.83 -4.33
N TYR A 55 1.86 4.74 -5.04
CA TYR A 55 0.57 4.04 -5.04
C TYR A 55 0.57 2.90 -4.02
N LEU A 56 -0.47 2.83 -3.18
CA LEU A 56 -0.76 1.68 -2.33
C LEU A 56 -1.15 0.45 -3.16
N ARG A 57 -1.86 0.70 -4.27
CA ARG A 57 -2.36 -0.33 -5.20
C ARG A 57 -2.38 0.21 -6.62
N SER A 58 -2.27 -0.69 -7.59
CA SER A 58 -2.31 -0.35 -9.03
C SER A 58 -3.61 0.31 -9.51
N ASN A 59 -4.67 0.33 -8.69
CA ASN A 59 -5.93 1.01 -8.98
C ASN A 59 -5.92 2.51 -8.64
N GLY A 60 -4.76 3.07 -8.26
CA GLY A 60 -4.56 4.52 -8.16
C GLY A 60 -4.67 5.12 -6.77
N VAL A 61 -4.97 4.34 -5.71
CA VAL A 61 -4.92 4.87 -4.33
C VAL A 61 -3.47 5.21 -4.00
N MET A 62 -3.21 6.47 -3.65
CA MET A 62 -1.88 6.97 -3.32
C MET A 62 -1.64 7.07 -1.81
N PHE A 63 -0.38 7.17 -1.43
CA PHE A 63 0.08 7.62 -0.13
C PHE A 63 1.12 8.72 -0.34
N SER A 64 1.16 9.71 0.56
CA SER A 64 2.03 10.87 0.44
C SER A 64 3.43 10.59 1.00
N ASP A 65 4.33 11.54 0.79
CA ASP A 65 5.63 11.55 1.44
C ASP A 65 5.54 11.67 2.98
N LYS A 66 4.42 12.13 3.52
CA LYS A 66 4.13 12.18 4.98
C LYS A 66 3.63 10.86 5.57
N SER A 67 3.61 9.79 4.78
CA SER A 67 3.18 8.49 5.24
C SER A 67 4.13 7.88 6.29
N ARG A 68 3.53 7.19 7.26
CA ARG A 68 4.24 6.37 8.24
C ARG A 68 3.73 4.95 8.14
N VAL A 69 4.66 3.99 8.08
CA VAL A 69 4.33 2.56 8.05
C VAL A 69 4.83 1.90 9.33
N THR A 70 3.94 1.21 10.02
CA THR A 70 4.27 0.33 11.14
C THR A 70 4.01 -1.12 10.74
N GLU A 71 5.07 -1.94 10.71
CA GLU A 71 4.97 -3.35 10.37
C GLU A 71 5.22 -4.20 11.61
N TYR A 72 4.38 -5.22 11.78
CA TYR A 72 4.46 -6.21 12.84
C TYR A 72 4.82 -7.55 12.20
N LEU A 73 6.05 -8.00 12.43
CA LEU A 73 6.56 -9.24 11.86
C LEU A 73 6.57 -10.32 12.95
N THR A 74 5.87 -11.41 12.70
CA THR A 74 5.83 -12.58 13.58
C THR A 74 6.23 -13.83 12.80
N VAL A 75 6.96 -14.73 13.46
CA VAL A 75 7.36 -16.02 12.89
C VAL A 75 6.72 -17.12 13.73
N ASP A 76 5.98 -18.00 13.07
CA ASP A 76 5.38 -19.20 13.66
C ASP A 76 5.77 -20.43 12.81
N GLY A 77 6.73 -21.21 13.33
CA GLY A 77 7.36 -22.30 12.59
C GLY A 77 7.99 -21.80 11.28
N ASP A 78 7.44 -22.26 10.15
CA ASP A 78 7.87 -21.86 8.80
C ASP A 78 7.04 -20.72 8.21
N LEU A 79 6.14 -20.09 8.98
CA LEU A 79 5.31 -18.99 8.52
C LEU A 79 5.83 -17.65 9.05
N LEU A 80 6.10 -16.72 8.14
CA LEU A 80 6.33 -15.31 8.45
C LEU A 80 5.05 -14.54 8.15
N THR A 81 4.43 -13.96 9.17
CA THR A 81 3.30 -13.04 8.98
C THR A 81 3.77 -11.60 9.15
N ILE A 82 3.42 -10.77 8.19
CA ILE A 82 3.71 -9.33 8.19
C ILE A 82 2.38 -8.60 8.16
N THR A 83 2.08 -7.90 9.24
CA THR A 83 0.93 -6.99 9.30
C THR A 83 1.45 -5.56 9.22
N ALA A 84 1.16 -4.89 8.11
CA ALA A 84 1.54 -3.51 7.86
C ALA A 84 0.33 -2.59 8.09
N ILE A 85 0.56 -1.50 8.81
CA ILE A 85 -0.37 -0.40 9.02
C ILE A 85 0.27 0.85 8.44
N LEU A 86 -0.34 1.43 7.41
CA LEU A 86 0.09 2.68 6.80
C LEU A 86 -0.85 3.80 7.22
N GLU A 87 -0.30 4.85 7.81
CA GLU A 87 -1.01 6.07 8.19
C GLU A 87 -0.55 7.18 7.25
N ASP A 88 -1.50 7.91 6.66
CA ASP A 88 -1.20 9.02 5.76
C ASP A 88 -2.23 10.14 5.93
N PRO A 89 -1.85 11.33 6.43
CA PRO A 89 -2.80 12.39 6.73
C PRO A 89 -3.28 13.17 5.49
N VAL A 90 -2.76 12.87 4.30
CA VAL A 90 -3.04 13.64 3.07
C VAL A 90 -4.09 12.93 2.22
N TYR A 91 -3.93 11.62 2.03
CA TYR A 91 -4.76 10.82 1.12
C TYR A 91 -5.69 9.83 1.84
N LEU A 92 -5.45 9.50 3.11
CA LEU A 92 -6.23 8.50 3.82
C LEU A 92 -7.00 9.13 4.99
N GLU A 93 -8.30 8.81 5.05
CA GLU A 93 -9.16 9.16 6.18
C GLU A 93 -8.87 8.27 7.41
N GLU A 94 -8.42 7.04 7.16
CA GLU A 94 -8.13 6.02 8.18
C GLU A 94 -6.89 5.19 7.80
N PRO A 95 -6.21 4.56 8.79
CA PRO A 95 -5.05 3.74 8.53
C PRO A 95 -5.34 2.57 7.57
N TYR A 96 -4.49 2.41 6.55
CA TYR A 96 -4.55 1.30 5.63
C TYR A 96 -3.85 0.07 6.22
N ILE A 97 -4.63 -0.96 6.57
CA ILE A 97 -4.11 -2.18 7.19
C ILE A 97 -4.07 -3.32 6.17
N ARG A 98 -2.92 -3.99 6.05
CA ARG A 98 -2.76 -5.20 5.25
C ARG A 98 -1.95 -6.24 5.99
N SER A 99 -2.37 -7.49 5.92
CA SER A 99 -1.58 -8.62 6.38
C SER A 99 -1.22 -9.54 5.21
N VAL A 100 0.00 -10.07 5.24
CA VAL A 100 0.49 -11.06 4.29
C VAL A 100 1.28 -12.12 5.05
N THR A 101 1.10 -13.38 4.68
CA THR A 101 1.84 -14.50 5.25
C THR A 101 2.67 -15.17 4.17
N TYR A 102 3.95 -15.36 4.45
CA TYR A 102 4.91 -16.08 3.63
C TYR A 102 5.26 -17.42 4.30
N ARG A 103 5.47 -18.45 3.48
CA ARG A 103 6.06 -19.72 3.94
C ARG A 103 7.53 -19.74 3.57
N ARG A 104 8.36 -20.18 4.51
CA ARG A 104 9.80 -20.34 4.32
C ARG A 104 10.06 -21.47 3.31
N GLU A 105 10.79 -21.15 2.26
CA GLU A 105 11.12 -22.09 1.18
C GLU A 105 12.60 -21.92 0.77
N PRO A 106 13.56 -22.51 1.51
CA PRO A 106 14.99 -22.24 1.33
C PRO A 106 15.57 -22.81 0.02
N TYR A 107 14.89 -23.79 -0.59
CA TYR A 107 15.32 -24.44 -1.83
C TYR A 107 14.51 -23.99 -3.04
N LYS A 108 13.67 -22.95 -2.90
CA LYS A 108 12.89 -22.43 -4.02
C LYS A 108 13.78 -21.62 -4.95
N GLU A 109 13.99 -22.14 -6.15
CA GLU A 109 14.53 -21.33 -7.23
C GLU A 109 13.50 -20.32 -7.70
N LEU A 110 13.91 -19.04 -7.72
CA LEU A 110 13.11 -17.99 -8.33
C LEU A 110 13.11 -18.20 -9.84
N GLN A 111 11.92 -18.15 -10.44
CA GLN A 111 11.83 -18.20 -11.90
C GLN A 111 12.59 -17.03 -12.51
N TYR A 112 13.36 -17.31 -13.55
CA TYR A 112 14.01 -16.28 -14.34
C TYR A 112 12.95 -15.32 -14.89
N PHE A 113 13.07 -14.05 -14.52
CA PHE A 113 12.23 -13.00 -15.08
C PHE A 113 12.91 -12.48 -16.36
N PRO A 114 12.36 -12.73 -17.56
CA PRO A 114 13.01 -12.30 -18.78
C PRO A 114 13.00 -10.76 -18.84
N CYS A 115 14.18 -10.16 -19.06
CA CYS A 115 14.30 -8.76 -19.43
C CYS A 115 13.90 -8.60 -20.91
N THR A 116 12.65 -8.89 -21.23
CA THR A 116 12.08 -8.66 -22.56
C THR A 116 11.54 -7.25 -22.63
N VAL A 117 11.71 -6.62 -23.78
CA VAL A 117 11.05 -5.35 -24.08
C VAL A 117 9.56 -5.63 -24.08
N SER A 118 8.84 -5.11 -23.09
CA SER A 118 7.39 -5.08 -23.16
C SER A 118 7.01 -3.90 -24.05
N VAL A 119 6.22 -4.16 -25.08
CA VAL A 119 5.54 -3.10 -25.80
C VAL A 119 4.39 -2.67 -24.90
N GLU A 120 4.65 -1.73 -24.00
CA GLU A 120 3.57 -1.00 -23.35
C GLU A 120 2.77 -0.35 -24.47
N ASN A 121 1.55 -0.85 -24.70
CA ASN A 121 0.71 -0.50 -25.84
C ASN A 121 0.88 0.98 -26.23
N VAL A 122 1.38 1.23 -27.44
CA VAL A 122 1.49 2.60 -27.97
C VAL A 122 0.08 3.08 -28.26
N ALA A 123 -0.58 3.61 -27.21
CA ALA A 123 -1.83 4.32 -27.37
C ALA A 123 -1.53 5.64 -28.09
N PRO A 124 -2.38 6.09 -29.03
CA PRO A 124 -2.21 7.38 -29.71
C PRO A 124 -2.30 8.58 -28.74
N GLY A 125 -2.69 8.34 -27.49
CA GLY A 125 -2.64 9.28 -26.38
C GLY A 125 -3.22 8.66 -25.11
N VAL A 126 -2.91 9.26 -23.96
CA VAL A 126 -3.59 8.97 -22.70
C VAL A 126 -4.77 9.94 -22.59
N PRO A 127 -6.03 9.47 -22.46
CA PRO A 127 -7.16 10.35 -22.21
C PRO A 127 -6.88 11.22 -20.99
N HIS A 128 -6.90 12.54 -21.18
CA HIS A 128 -6.75 13.51 -20.11
C HIS A 128 -7.98 14.42 -20.11
N PHE A 129 -8.52 14.67 -18.93
CA PHE A 129 -9.65 15.57 -18.73
C PHE A 129 -9.20 16.70 -17.81
N LEU A 130 -9.62 17.92 -18.13
CA LEU A 130 -9.45 19.03 -17.20
C LEU A 130 -10.20 18.73 -15.88
N PRO A 131 -9.79 19.34 -14.74
CA PRO A 131 -10.51 19.19 -13.49
C PRO A 131 -12.02 19.42 -13.65
N GLY A 132 -12.83 18.46 -13.22
CA GLY A 132 -14.29 18.48 -13.34
C GLY A 132 -14.86 18.19 -14.73
N LYS A 133 -14.03 17.82 -15.72
CA LYS A 133 -14.48 17.50 -17.10
C LYS A 133 -14.43 16.02 -17.46
N ASN A 134 -14.05 15.14 -16.54
CA ASN A 134 -14.01 13.69 -16.79
C ASN A 134 -15.44 13.10 -16.81
N PRO A 135 -15.95 12.64 -17.97
CA PRO A 135 -17.31 12.11 -18.07
C PRO A 135 -17.45 10.69 -17.50
N TYR A 136 -16.33 9.99 -17.24
CA TYR A 136 -16.31 8.58 -16.85
C TYR A 136 -16.25 8.35 -15.34
N LEU A 137 -16.32 9.41 -14.52
CA LEU A 137 -16.21 9.30 -13.06
C LEU A 137 -17.31 8.45 -12.42
N ASN A 138 -18.50 8.41 -13.02
CA ASN A 138 -19.65 7.67 -12.51
C ASN A 138 -19.89 6.35 -13.26
N GLU A 139 -19.18 6.10 -14.37
CA GLU A 139 -19.48 4.99 -15.30
C GLU A 139 -19.51 3.64 -14.58
N PHE A 140 -18.53 3.38 -13.71
CA PHE A 140 -18.45 2.13 -12.94
C PHE A 140 -19.65 1.94 -12.00
N ALA A 141 -20.07 3.02 -11.31
CA ALA A 141 -21.20 2.98 -10.40
C ALA A 141 -22.50 2.72 -11.18
N GLU A 142 -22.72 3.47 -12.26
CA GLU A 142 -23.91 3.37 -13.12
C GLU A 142 -24.03 1.99 -13.75
N LYS A 143 -22.93 1.48 -14.33
CA LYS A 143 -22.89 0.16 -14.96
C LYS A 143 -23.20 -0.99 -14.00
N LEU A 144 -22.82 -0.85 -12.73
CA LEU A 144 -23.06 -1.87 -11.71
C LEU A 144 -24.29 -1.59 -10.83
N GLY A 145 -25.00 -0.48 -11.05
CA GLY A 145 -26.11 -0.05 -10.21
C GLY A 145 -25.70 0.21 -8.76
N LEU A 146 -24.48 0.66 -8.52
CA LEU A 146 -23.96 0.96 -7.19
C LEU A 146 -24.22 2.42 -6.82
N PRO A 147 -24.47 2.74 -5.53
CA PRO A 147 -24.43 4.11 -5.07
C PRO A 147 -23.05 4.74 -5.35
N LEU A 148 -23.01 5.98 -5.81
CA LEU A 148 -21.76 6.64 -6.20
C LEU A 148 -20.75 6.69 -5.05
N ASP A 149 -21.21 7.01 -3.84
CA ASP A 149 -20.35 7.07 -2.65
C ASP A 149 -19.73 5.69 -2.33
N ALA A 150 -20.47 4.61 -2.56
CA ALA A 150 -19.97 3.25 -2.38
C ALA A 150 -18.89 2.87 -3.42
N ALA A 151 -18.97 3.41 -4.63
CA ALA A 151 -18.01 3.17 -5.70
C ALA A 151 -16.72 4.01 -5.55
N ARG A 152 -16.83 5.20 -4.93
CA ARG A 152 -15.69 6.12 -4.72
C ARG A 152 -14.87 5.76 -3.47
N GLY A 153 -15.41 4.95 -2.57
CA GLY A 153 -14.75 4.52 -1.33
C GLY A 153 -14.90 5.53 -0.20
N GLY A 154 -13.99 5.49 0.77
CA GLY A 154 -14.03 6.30 1.99
C GLY A 154 -14.13 5.43 3.24
N ALA A 155 -13.82 5.99 4.41
CA ALA A 155 -13.77 5.29 5.69
C ALA A 155 -15.03 4.46 5.96
N GLU A 156 -16.21 5.07 5.83
CA GLU A 156 -17.49 4.42 6.10
C GLU A 156 -17.69 3.13 5.26
N THR A 157 -17.22 3.14 4.01
CA THR A 157 -17.40 2.01 3.08
C THR A 157 -16.55 0.79 3.43
N THR A 158 -15.54 0.95 4.29
CA THR A 158 -14.66 -0.14 4.73
C THR A 158 -15.30 -1.03 5.79
N TYR A 159 -16.32 -0.51 6.50
CA TYR A 159 -16.94 -1.17 7.63
C TYR A 159 -18.15 -2.03 7.25
N PRO A 160 -18.37 -3.20 7.90
CA PRO A 160 -19.51 -4.08 7.61
C PRO A 160 -20.88 -3.41 7.74
N GLU A 161 -21.01 -2.40 8.58
CA GLU A 161 -22.23 -1.65 8.87
C GLU A 161 -22.76 -0.91 7.64
N TYR A 162 -21.87 -0.49 6.72
CA TYR A 162 -22.23 0.19 5.48
C TYR A 162 -23.17 -0.63 4.59
N ARG A 163 -23.21 -1.97 4.77
CA ARG A 163 -24.19 -2.85 4.14
C ARG A 163 -25.64 -2.44 4.43
N LYS A 164 -25.92 -1.80 5.57
CA LYS A 164 -27.26 -1.28 5.89
C LYS A 164 -27.61 -0.09 4.99
N THR A 165 -26.67 0.83 4.82
CA THR A 165 -26.79 1.98 3.92
C THR A 165 -27.02 1.53 2.48
N LEU A 166 -26.26 0.51 2.02
CA LEU A 166 -26.42 -0.06 0.68
C LEU A 166 -27.82 -0.63 0.41
N LYS A 167 -28.48 -1.24 1.41
CA LYS A 167 -29.85 -1.77 1.24
C LYS A 167 -30.89 -0.68 1.02
N THR A 168 -30.63 0.51 1.55
CA THR A 168 -31.53 1.67 1.45
C THR A 168 -31.13 2.65 0.35
N ALA A 169 -29.90 2.54 -0.15
CA ALA A 169 -29.36 3.45 -1.15
C ALA A 169 -29.99 3.18 -2.52
N LYS A 170 -30.33 4.25 -3.23
CA LYS A 170 -30.80 4.14 -4.61
C LYS A 170 -29.61 3.87 -5.52
N PRO A 171 -29.72 2.94 -6.49
CA PRO A 171 -28.68 2.76 -7.50
C PRO A 171 -28.45 4.07 -8.26
N SER A 172 -27.20 4.34 -8.67
CA SER A 172 -26.93 5.42 -9.63
C SER A 172 -27.69 5.10 -10.92
N LYS A 173 -28.50 6.06 -11.37
CA LYS A 173 -29.38 5.94 -12.54
C LYS A 173 -28.63 5.74 -13.84
#